data_AF-A0A937Q2G7-F1
#
_entry.id   AF-A0A937Q2G7-F1
#
_cell.length_a   1.000
_cell.length_b   1.000
_cell.length_c   1.000
_cell.angle_alpha   90.00
_cell.angle_beta   90.00
_cell.angle_gamma   90.00
#
_symmetry.space_group_name_H-M   'P 1'
#
loop_
_entity.id
_entity.type
_entity.pdbx_description
1 polymer ?
#
loop_
_entity_poly.entity_id
_entity_poly.type
_entity_poly.pdbx_seq_one_letter_code
_entity_poly.pdbx_strand_id
1 'polypeptide(L)' 'MKFKVMMEFNESVLPALHKSPKEFASEIRLLAAAKWYELGLVSQEKAAEIAGLSRLDFLLAIFQMGVRGELD' A
#
# COMPACT_ATOMS: atom_id res chain seq x y z
N MET A 1 9.42 -17.11 6.85
CA MET A 1 8.49 -17.02 8.00
C MET A 1 7.48 -15.91 7.72
N LYS A 2 6.19 -16.09 8.04
CA LYS A 2 5.15 -15.06 7.84
C LYS A 2 4.63 -14.61 9.19
N PHE A 3 4.32 -13.33 9.33
CA PHE A 3 3.64 -12.76 10.50
C PHE A 3 2.36 -12.04 10.06
N LYS A 4 1.43 -11.82 11.00
CA LYS A 4 0.21 -11.07 10.77
C LYS A 4 0.20 -9.83 11.67
N VAL A 5 -0.31 -8.73 11.14
CA VAL A 5 -0.59 -7.50 11.88
C VAL A 5 -2.11 -7.34 11.91
N MET A 6 -2.68 -7.11 13.09
CA MET A 6 -4.10 -6.77 13.26
C MET A 6 -4.21 -5.29 13.59
N MET A 7 -5.17 -4.62 12.95
CA MET A 7 -5.46 -3.21 13.16
C MET A 7 -6.96 -3.08 13.41
N GLU A 8 -7.32 -2.24 14.39
CA GLU A 8 -8.71 -1.95 14.72
C GLU A 8 -9.08 -0.59 14.16
N PHE A 9 -10.25 -0.52 13.53
CA PHE A 9 -10.83 0.69 12.99
C PHE A 9 -12.31 0.74 13.37
N ASN A 10 -12.87 1.95 13.47
CA ASN A 10 -14.31 2.09 13.59
C ASN A 10 -14.99 1.57 12.33
N GLU A 11 -16.10 0.85 12.48
CA GLU A 11 -16.86 0.29 11.35
C GLU A 11 -17.32 1.37 10.36
N SER A 12 -17.51 2.60 10.84
CA SER A 12 -17.90 3.76 10.05
C SER A 12 -16.90 4.16 8.96
N VAL A 13 -15.64 3.70 9.03
CA VAL A 13 -14.62 3.99 8.02
C VAL A 13 -14.94 3.35 6.66
N LEU A 14 -15.43 2.11 6.68
CA LEU A 14 -15.75 1.36 5.47
C LEU A 14 -16.85 2.02 4.60
N PRO A 15 -18.02 2.41 5.14
CA PRO A 15 -19.03 3.12 4.35
C PRO A 15 -18.57 4.52 3.94
N ALA A 16 -17.78 5.23 4.76
CA ALA A 16 -17.25 6.54 4.41
C ALA A 16 -16.30 6.50 3.20
N LEU A 17 -15.59 5.39 3.01
CA LEU A 17 -14.67 5.18 1.89
C LEU A 17 -15.27 4.34 0.77
N HIS A 18 -16.53 3.90 0.89
CA HIS A 18 -17.20 2.97 -0.04
C HIS A 18 -16.38 1.72 -0.35
N LYS A 19 -15.81 1.09 0.69
CA LYS A 19 -14.91 -0.07 0.55
C LYS A 19 -15.35 -1.24 1.41
N SER A 20 -15.15 -2.45 0.88
CA SER A 20 -15.15 -3.68 1.67
C SER A 20 -13.92 -3.77 2.57
N PRO A 21 -13.94 -4.61 3.63
CA PRO A 21 -12.76 -4.85 4.47
C PRO A 21 -11.51 -5.29 3.68
N LYS A 22 -11.70 -6.08 2.61
CA LYS A 22 -10.59 -6.58 1.79
C LYS A 22 -9.95 -5.48 0.95
N GLU A 23 -10.76 -4.60 0.36
CA GLU A 23 -10.27 -3.45 -0.40
C GLU A 23 -9.53 -2.48 0.51
N PHE A 24 -10.11 -2.18 1.68
CA PHE A 24 -9.49 -1.32 2.68
C PHE A 24 -8.15 -1.88 3.17
N ALA A 25 -8.08 -3.17 3.52
CA ALA A 25 -6.83 -3.80 3.96
C ALA A 25 -5.74 -3.79 2.86
N SER A 26 -6.14 -4.04 1.61
CA SER A 26 -5.22 -4.00 0.46
C SER A 26 -4.70 -2.58 0.21
N GLU A 27 -5.57 -1.58 0.34
CA GLU A 27 -5.21 -0.17 0.18
C GLU A 27 -4.29 0.32 1.30
N ILE A 28 -4.55 -0.01 2.56
CA ILE A 28 -3.67 0.33 3.68
C ILE A 28 -2.27 -0.27 3.47
N ARG A 29 -2.21 -1.52 3.01
CA ARG A 29 -0.95 -2.21 2.71
C ARG A 29 -0.18 -1.52 1.56
N LEU A 30 -0.89 -1.09 0.52
CA LEU A 30 -0.32 -0.32 -0.59
C LEU A 30 0.17 1.06 -0.14
N LEU A 31 -0.62 1.80 0.63
CA LEU A 31 -0.26 3.11 1.20
C LEU A 31 1.01 3.03 2.04
N ALA A 32 1.13 2.02 2.90
CA ALA A 32 2.32 1.81 3.71
C ALA A 32 3.55 1.49 2.84
N ALA A 33 3.41 0.57 1.88
CA ALA A 33 4.48 0.23 0.94
C ALA A 33 4.95 1.45 0.11
N ALA A 34 4.01 2.23 -0.40
CA ALA A 34 4.28 3.44 -1.14
C ALA A 34 5.02 4.47 -0.28
N LYS A 35 4.60 4.65 0.97
CA LYS A 35 5.26 5.61 1.87
C LYS A 35 6.67 5.19 2.24
N TRP A 36 6.91 3.91 2.51
CA TRP A 36 8.27 3.43 2.78
C TRP A 36 9.18 3.53 1.56
N TYR A 37 8.65 3.34 0.35
CA TYR A 37 9.39 3.56 -0.88
C TYR A 37 9.73 5.04 -1.09
N GLU A 38 8.75 5.94 -0.92
CA GLU A 38 8.94 7.40 -1.00
C GLU A 38 10.01 7.90 -0.03
N LEU A 39 10.07 7.32 1.18
CA LEU A 39 11.06 7.64 2.20
C LEU A 39 12.43 6.97 1.98
N GLY A 40 12.61 6.19 0.90
CA GLY A 40 13.85 5.46 0.61
C GLY A 40 14.16 4.30 1.58
N LEU A 41 13.20 3.90 2.42
CA LEU A 41 13.40 2.84 3.43
C LEU A 41 13.38 1.43 2.83
N VAL A 42 12.71 1.28 1.69
CA VAL A 42 12.65 0.02 0.94
C VAL A 42 12.86 0.29 -0.55
N SER A 43 13.46 -0.67 -1.25
CA SER A 43 13.53 -0.63 -2.70
C SER A 43 12.15 -0.75 -3.34
N GLN A 44 12.01 -0.32 -4.59
CA GLN A 44 10.78 -0.47 -5.37
C GLN A 44 10.29 -1.93 -5.43
N GLU A 45 11.19 -2.88 -5.64
CA GLU A 45 10.87 -4.31 -5.68
C GLU A 45 10.34 -4.81 -4.33
N LYS A 46 10.99 -4.40 -3.23
CA LYS A 46 10.53 -4.73 -1.88
C LYS A 46 9.18 -4.09 -1.57
N ALA A 47 8.93 -2.87 -2.01
CA ALA A 47 7.64 -2.21 -1.86
C ALA A 47 6.52 -2.94 -2.61
N ALA A 48 6.76 -3.40 -3.84
CA ALA A 48 5.81 -4.21 -4.59
C ALA A 48 5.50 -5.55 -3.88
N GLU A 49 6.52 -6.24 -3.36
CA GLU A 49 6.35 -7.45 -2.55
C GLU A 49 5.52 -7.18 -1.28
N ILE A 50 5.82 -6.07 -0.59
CA ILE A 50 5.08 -5.63 0.60
C ILE A 50 3.64 -5.31 0.22
N ALA A 51 3.36 -4.67 -0.92
CA ALA A 51 1.99 -4.41 -1.38
C ALA A 51 1.25 -5.70 -1.81
N GLY A 52 1.98 -6.78 -2.10
CA GLY A 52 1.42 -8.00 -2.68
C GLY A 52 1.06 -7.84 -4.16
N LEU A 53 1.79 -6.98 -4.87
CA LEU A 53 1.58 -6.64 -6.27
C LEU A 53 2.76 -7.06 -7.13
N SER A 54 2.55 -7.20 -8.43
CA SER A 54 3.68 -7.24 -9.37
C SER A 54 4.38 -5.88 -9.39
N ARG A 55 5.64 -5.83 -9.85
CA ARG A 55 6.39 -4.58 -9.97
C ARG A 55 5.67 -3.55 -10.85
N LEU A 56 5.06 -4.00 -11.95
CA LEU A 56 4.31 -3.13 -12.86
C LEU A 56 3.03 -2.60 -12.22
N ASP A 57 2.26 -3.47 -11.56
CA ASP A 57 1.02 -3.08 -10.89
C ASP A 57 1.29 -2.10 -9.74
N PHE A 58 2.38 -2.30 -9.00
CA PHE A 58 2.81 -1.37 -7.96
C PHE A 58 3.13 0.01 -8.54
N LEU A 59 3.91 0.09 -9.63
CA LEU A 59 4.22 1.37 -10.29
C LEU A 59 2.97 2.10 -10.76
N LEU A 60 2.06 1.38 -11.42
CA LEU A 60 0.79 1.94 -11.89
C LEU A 60 -0.04 2.48 -10.72
N ALA A 61 -0.11 1.72 -9.62
CA ALA A 61 -0.86 2.10 -8.44
C ALA A 61 -0.29 3.37 -7.77
N ILE A 62 1.03 3.44 -7.53
CA ILE A 62 1.64 4.61 -6.90
C ILE A 62 1.62 5.85 -7.81
N PHE A 63 1.69 5.66 -9.13
CA PHE A 63 1.53 6.72 -10.12
C PHE A 63 0.13 7.35 -10.04
N GLN A 64 -0.92 6.53 -9.94
CA GLN A 64 -2.31 7.01 -9.77
C GLN A 64 -2.51 7.75 -8.45
N MET A 65 -1.73 7.41 -7.42
CA MET A 65 -1.75 8.09 -6.12
C MET A 65 -0.95 9.40 -6.09
N GLY A 66 -0.22 9.72 -7.16
CA GLY A 66 0.65 10.91 -7.21
C GLY A 66 1.91 10.79 -6.36
N VAL A 67 2.27 9.57 -5.92
CA VAL A 67 3.50 9.32 -5.17
C VAL A 67 4.68 9.40 -6.14
N ARG A 68 5.62 10.30 -5.88
CA ARG A 68 6.90 10.38 -6.60
C ARG A 68 7.94 9.60 -5.81
N GLY A 69 8.61 8.65 -6.45
CA GLY A 69 9.85 8.12 -5.89
C GLY A 69 10.94 9.17 -6.05
N GLU A 70 11.69 9.47 -4.99
CA GLU A 70 13.04 10.01 -5.18
C GLU A 70 13.85 8.90 -5.83
N LEU A 71 14.00 8.93 -7.16
CA LEU A 71 14.96 8.20 -7.98
C LEU A 71 14.65 8.51 -9.46
N ASP A 72 14.81 9.79 -9.81
CA ASP A 72 15.54 10.20 -11.02
C ASP A 72 16.90 10.75 -10.55
#